data_AF-A0A3P7JGG4-F1
#
_entry.id   AF-A0A3P7JGG4-F1
#
_cell.length_a   1.000
_cell.length_b   1.000
_cell.length_c   1.000
_cell.angle_alpha   90.00
_cell.angle_beta   90.00
_cell.angle_gamma   90.00
#
_symmetry.space_group_name_H-M   'P 1'
#
loop_
_entity.id
_entity.type
_entity.pdbx_description
1 polymer ?
#
loop_
_entity_poly.entity_id
_entity_poly.type
_entity_poly.pdbx_seq_one_letter_code
_entity_poly.pdbx_strand_id
1 'polypeptide(L)'
;MLEGLPTKGDWAADEIRKAFEMISEIGDIPQTSEKWTYMSPAKTLEMKKFRANQIRNFVESTLIKGPIGLALEFRQMKRSNDFSKMKEFLKFNKIGKNRYKDVGCLDSNRVELSFGPCTYIHANYVSTPSNPKKFICTQAPLKGTCSEFWCMVVQEQAEIILMLCNFVEQVHIT
;
A
#
# COMPACT_ATOMS: atom_id res chain seq x y z
N MET A 1 -24.19 8.11 -9.58
CA MET A 1 -23.74 9.49 -9.27
C MET A 1 -22.37 9.76 -9.91
N LEU A 2 -22.27 9.68 -11.24
CA LEU A 2 -21.05 9.99 -11.99
C LEU A 2 -21.36 10.76 -13.29
N GLU A 3 -22.51 11.43 -13.35
CA GLU A 3 -22.84 12.34 -14.45
C GLU A 3 -22.40 13.75 -14.02
N GLY A 4 -21.43 14.32 -14.73
CA GLY A 4 -20.98 15.71 -14.52
C GLY A 4 -19.47 15.93 -14.39
N LEU A 5 -18.63 14.89 -14.44
CA LEU A 5 -17.17 15.10 -14.39
C LEU A 5 -16.61 15.45 -15.80
N PRO A 6 -15.80 16.52 -15.94
CA PRO A 6 -15.23 16.92 -17.23
C PRO A 6 -14.34 15.83 -17.83
N THR A 7 -14.53 15.52 -19.12
CA THR A 7 -13.86 14.41 -19.81
C THR A 7 -12.53 14.81 -20.46
N LYS A 8 -12.03 16.04 -20.28
CA LYS A 8 -10.77 16.51 -20.87
C LYS A 8 -9.84 17.15 -19.83
N GLY A 9 -8.57 16.77 -19.90
CA GLY A 9 -7.49 17.12 -18.97
C GLY A 9 -6.93 18.54 -19.09
N ASP A 10 -7.79 19.53 -19.32
CA ASP A 10 -7.42 20.95 -19.23
C ASP A 10 -8.16 21.57 -18.04
N TRP A 11 -7.81 21.14 -16.82
CA TRP A 11 -8.36 21.74 -15.61
C TRP A 11 -7.81 23.16 -15.50
N ALA A 12 -8.69 24.16 -15.51
CA ALA A 12 -8.25 25.53 -15.25
C ALA A 12 -7.68 25.61 -13.81
N ALA A 13 -6.68 26.48 -13.57
CA ALA A 13 -6.07 26.62 -12.25
C ALA A 13 -7.10 26.89 -11.12
N ASP A 14 -8.21 27.55 -11.46
CA ASP A 14 -9.33 27.80 -10.55
C ASP A 14 -10.15 26.55 -10.22
N GLU A 15 -10.24 25.57 -11.12
CA GLU A 15 -10.94 24.30 -10.89
C GLU A 15 -10.12 23.38 -9.97
N ILE A 16 -8.79 23.40 -10.12
CA ILE A 16 -7.86 22.75 -9.19
C ILE A 16 -8.00 23.34 -7.78
N ARG A 17 -8.09 24.68 -7.67
CA ARG A 17 -8.29 25.37 -6.38
C ARG A 17 -9.61 24.97 -5.72
N LYS A 18 -10.70 24.93 -6.49
CA LYS A 18 -12.02 24.51 -6.01
C LYS A 18 -12.05 23.04 -5.57
N ALA A 19 -11.38 22.15 -6.31
CA ALA A 19 -11.27 20.75 -5.92
C ALA A 19 -10.49 20.59 -4.58
N PHE A 20 -9.44 21.39 -4.39
CA PHE A 20 -8.70 21.43 -3.13
C PHE A 20 -9.57 21.93 -1.95
N GLU A 21 -10.37 22.99 -2.17
CA GLU A 21 -11.32 23.53 -1.18
C GLU A 21 -12.44 22.53 -0.83
N MET A 22 -13.01 21.83 -1.82
CA MET A 22 -14.01 20.78 -1.56
C MET A 22 -13.46 19.61 -0.76
N ILE A 23 -12.21 19.19 -1.01
CA ILE A 23 -11.56 18.12 -0.22
C ILE A 23 -11.37 18.56 1.23
N SER A 24 -11.10 19.85 1.48
CA SER A 24 -11.04 20.39 2.85
C SER A 24 -12.40 20.54 3.54
N GLU A 25 -13.51 20.42 2.80
CA GLU A 25 -14.88 20.45 3.32
C GLU A 25 -15.50 19.05 3.50
N ILE A 26 -14.82 17.99 3.07
CA ILE A 26 -15.20 16.61 3.43
C ILE A 26 -15.13 16.51 4.96
N GLY A 27 -16.30 16.43 5.58
CA GLY A 27 -16.49 16.52 7.03
C GLY A 27 -15.57 15.63 7.85
N ASP A 28 -15.40 16.03 9.12
CA ASP A 28 -14.42 15.48 10.05
C ASP A 28 -14.26 13.97 9.95
N ILE A 29 -13.08 13.55 9.49
CA ILE A 29 -12.57 12.19 9.67
C ILE A 29 -12.68 11.90 11.18
N PRO A 30 -13.29 10.78 11.61
CA PRO A 30 -13.43 10.47 13.03
C PRO A 30 -12.09 10.66 13.75
N GLN A 31 -12.04 11.63 14.65
CA GLN A 31 -10.81 11.92 15.38
C GLN A 31 -10.53 10.76 16.32
N THR A 32 -9.61 9.89 15.92
CA THR A 32 -8.95 8.98 16.86
C THR A 32 -8.22 9.85 17.88
N SER A 33 -8.34 9.52 19.16
CA SER A 33 -7.73 10.28 20.27
C SER A 33 -6.21 10.42 20.19
N GLU A 34 -5.57 9.61 19.34
CA GLU A 34 -4.15 9.71 19.05
C GLU A 34 -3.89 10.33 17.68
N LYS A 35 -3.28 11.51 17.69
CA LYS A 35 -2.81 12.21 16.49
C LYS A 35 -1.46 11.63 16.06
N TRP A 36 -1.46 10.43 15.50
CA TRP A 36 -0.25 9.82 14.97
C TRP A 36 0.15 10.43 13.63
N THR A 37 1.36 10.98 13.55
CA THR A 37 1.98 11.41 12.30
C THR A 37 3.38 10.80 12.19
N TYR A 38 3.70 10.17 11.06
CA TYR A 38 5.00 9.52 10.83
C TYR A 38 6.18 10.48 11.03
N MET A 39 5.97 11.75 10.72
CA MET A 39 6.89 12.83 11.06
C MET A 39 6.29 13.66 12.17
N SER A 40 7.07 14.08 13.16
CA SER A 40 6.61 15.05 14.16
C SER A 40 6.05 16.30 13.46
N PRO A 41 5.00 16.94 14.01
CA PRO A 41 4.43 18.15 13.43
C PRO A 41 5.52 19.18 13.12
N ALA A 42 5.49 19.77 11.93
CA ALA A 42 6.42 20.82 11.57
C ALA A 42 6.17 22.04 12.46
N LYS A 43 7.12 22.32 13.36
CA LYS A 43 6.98 23.35 14.40
C LYS A 43 7.16 24.76 13.85
N THR A 44 7.92 24.92 12.77
CA THR A 44 8.22 26.23 12.16
C THR A 44 7.57 26.37 10.79
N LEU A 45 7.31 27.63 10.40
CA LEU A 45 6.81 27.95 9.05
C LEU A 45 7.79 27.50 7.96
N GLU A 46 9.09 27.61 8.23
CA GLU A 46 10.14 27.18 7.31
C GLU A 46 10.12 25.66 7.08
N MET A 47 9.99 24.86 8.14
CA MET A 47 9.85 23.41 8.02
C MET A 47 8.57 23.01 7.27
N LYS A 48 7.47 23.74 7.48
CA LYS A 48 6.22 23.53 6.73
C LYS A 48 6.43 23.79 5.23
N LYS A 49 7.06 24.93 4.88
CA LYS A 49 7.41 25.27 3.50
C LYS A 49 8.34 24.24 2.87
N PHE A 50 9.37 23.81 3.60
CA PHE A 50 10.30 22.77 3.15
C PHE A 50 9.57 21.45 2.83
N ARG A 51 8.72 20.94 3.73
CA ARG A 51 7.95 19.71 3.50
C ARG A 51 6.99 19.82 2.33
N ALA A 52 6.27 20.94 2.21
CA ALA A 52 5.39 21.18 1.06
C ALA A 52 6.18 21.19 -0.27
N ASN A 53 7.39 21.75 -0.26
CA ASN A 53 8.28 21.78 -1.41
C ASN A 53 8.71 20.37 -1.87
N GLN A 54 8.88 19.42 -0.95
CA GLN A 54 9.29 18.04 -1.29
C GLN A 54 8.24 17.30 -2.12
N ILE A 55 6.96 17.59 -1.90
CA ILE A 55 5.85 16.91 -2.61
C ILE A 55 5.25 17.74 -3.74
N ARG A 56 5.69 19.00 -3.92
CA ARG A 56 5.08 19.92 -4.88
C ARG A 56 5.01 19.34 -6.28
N ASN A 57 6.14 18.85 -6.80
CA ASN A 57 6.21 18.31 -8.15
C ASN A 57 5.28 17.09 -8.33
N PHE A 58 5.16 16.25 -7.30
CA PHE A 58 4.23 15.13 -7.31
C PHE A 58 2.79 15.61 -7.38
N VAL A 59 2.41 16.59 -6.55
CA VAL A 59 1.06 17.17 -6.51
C VAL A 59 0.72 17.81 -7.85
N GLU A 60 1.60 18.69 -8.36
CA GLU A 60 1.41 19.35 -9.66
C GLU A 60 1.28 18.34 -10.80
N SER A 61 2.18 17.36 -10.89
CA SER A 61 2.12 16.32 -11.92
C SER A 61 0.84 15.47 -11.83
N THR A 62 0.41 15.14 -10.61
CA THR A 62 -0.82 14.35 -10.37
C THR A 62 -2.05 15.13 -10.81
N LEU A 63 -2.12 16.43 -10.48
CA LEU A 63 -3.22 17.30 -10.87
C LEU A 63 -3.27 17.51 -12.38
N ILE A 64 -2.12 17.76 -13.02
CA ILE A 64 -2.02 17.91 -14.48
C ILE A 64 -2.45 16.62 -15.20
N LYS A 65 -2.02 15.44 -14.74
CA LYS A 65 -2.44 14.17 -15.34
C LYS A 65 -3.94 13.94 -15.21
N GLY A 66 -4.52 14.35 -14.09
CA GLY A 66 -5.91 14.10 -13.74
C GLY A 66 -6.26 12.61 -13.68
N PRO A 67 -7.53 12.27 -13.40
CA PRO A 67 -7.94 10.87 -13.23
C PRO A 67 -7.68 10.01 -14.47
N ILE A 68 -7.90 10.55 -15.67
CA ILE A 68 -7.71 9.82 -16.93
C ILE A 68 -6.22 9.53 -17.16
N GLY A 69 -5.35 10.52 -16.99
CA GLY A 69 -3.91 10.34 -17.15
C GLY A 69 -3.34 9.35 -16.15
N LEU A 70 -3.77 9.43 -14.89
CA LEU A 70 -3.39 8.47 -13.85
C LEU A 70 -3.87 7.04 -14.19
N ALA A 71 -5.10 6.89 -14.70
CA ALA A 71 -5.60 5.59 -15.12
C ALA A 71 -4.81 5.00 -16.30
N LEU A 72 -4.39 5.84 -17.26
CA LEU A 72 -3.55 5.42 -18.38
C LEU A 72 -2.15 5.01 -17.92
N GLU A 73 -1.53 5.80 -17.04
CA GLU A 73 -0.25 5.46 -16.41
C GLU A 73 -0.33 4.14 -15.64
N PHE A 74 -1.40 3.97 -14.85
CA PHE A 74 -1.66 2.75 -14.10
C PHE A 74 -1.82 1.51 -15.00
N ARG A 75 -2.44 1.67 -16.17
CA ARG A 75 -2.60 0.59 -17.15
C ARG A 75 -1.29 0.19 -17.83
N GLN A 76 -0.34 1.10 -17.94
CA GLN A 76 0.98 0.83 -18.55
C GLN A 76 1.92 0.09 -17.60
N MET A 77 1.65 0.09 -16.29
CA MET A 77 2.46 -0.66 -15.33
C MET A 77 2.42 -2.16 -15.63
N LYS A 78 3.58 -2.83 -15.49
CA LYS A 78 3.68 -4.28 -15.69
C LYS A 78 2.81 -5.00 -14.66
N ARG A 79 1.79 -5.71 -15.13
CA ARG A 79 0.87 -6.52 -14.31
C ARG A 79 1.22 -8.00 -14.27
N SER A 80 2.23 -8.43 -15.03
CA SER A 80 2.63 -9.83 -15.07
C SER A 80 3.64 -10.13 -13.96
N ASN A 81 3.39 -11.22 -13.23
CA ASN A 81 4.40 -11.78 -12.35
C ASN A 81 5.55 -12.35 -13.18
N ASP A 82 6.77 -11.93 -12.84
CA ASP A 82 7.97 -12.58 -13.31
C ASP A 82 8.26 -13.78 -12.39
N PHE A 83 7.66 -14.92 -12.74
CA PHE A 83 7.77 -16.14 -11.95
C PHE A 83 9.20 -16.69 -11.81
N SER A 84 10.14 -16.24 -12.64
CA SER A 84 11.56 -16.60 -12.50
C SER A 84 12.18 -16.10 -11.19
N LYS A 85 11.58 -15.07 -10.58
CA LYS A 85 12.00 -14.42 -9.32
C LYS A 85 11.18 -14.87 -8.10
N MET A 86 10.36 -15.91 -8.25
CA MET A 86 9.34 -16.32 -7.28
C MET A 86 9.35 -17.84 -7.09
N LYS A 87 10.54 -18.45 -7.00
CA LYS A 87 10.70 -19.91 -6.97
C LYS A 87 10.09 -20.51 -5.72
N GLU A 88 10.32 -19.92 -4.54
CA GLU A 88 9.74 -20.44 -3.30
C GLU A 88 8.22 -20.25 -3.29
N PHE A 89 7.71 -19.13 -3.81
CA PHE A 89 6.28 -18.93 -4.01
C PHE A 89 5.65 -20.07 -4.83
N LEU A 90 6.21 -20.41 -6.00
CA LEU A 90 5.69 -21.48 -6.86
C LEU A 90 5.71 -22.85 -6.17
N LYS A 91 6.77 -23.15 -5.43
CA LYS A 91 6.91 -24.40 -4.67
C LYS A 91 5.83 -24.51 -3.59
N PHE A 92 5.64 -23.47 -2.79
CA PHE A 92 4.68 -23.45 -1.68
C PHE A 92 3.22 -23.26 -2.11
N ASN A 93 2.99 -22.74 -3.32
CA ASN A 93 1.67 -22.68 -3.93
C ASN A 93 1.06 -24.08 -4.12
N LYS A 94 1.88 -25.08 -4.49
CA LYS A 94 1.45 -26.47 -4.72
C LYS A 94 0.90 -27.16 -3.47
N ILE A 95 1.32 -26.70 -2.30
CA ILE A 95 0.91 -27.24 -0.99
C ILE A 95 -0.05 -26.30 -0.25
N GLY A 96 -0.63 -25.32 -0.95
CA GLY A 96 -1.71 -24.49 -0.42
C GLY A 96 -1.29 -23.45 0.63
N LYS A 97 -0.03 -23.00 0.64
CA LYS A 97 0.42 -21.94 1.58
C LYS A 97 0.15 -20.51 1.08
N ASN A 98 -0.28 -20.35 -0.16
CA ASN A 98 -0.57 -19.04 -0.77
C ASN A 98 -2.06 -18.88 -0.99
N ARG A 99 -2.61 -17.73 -0.59
CA ARG A 99 -4.05 -17.45 -0.71
C ARG A 99 -4.49 -17.31 -2.17
N TYR A 100 -3.66 -16.67 -3.00
CA TYR A 100 -3.95 -16.38 -4.40
C TYR A 100 -2.78 -16.85 -5.28
N LYS A 101 -3.10 -17.46 -6.43
CA LYS A 101 -2.10 -18.01 -7.36
C LYS A 101 -1.42 -16.92 -8.20
N ASP A 102 -2.08 -15.79 -8.33
CA ASP A 102 -1.72 -14.63 -9.13
C ASP A 102 -1.12 -13.48 -8.30
N VAL A 103 -1.09 -13.60 -6.97
CA VAL A 103 -0.38 -12.66 -6.09
C VAL A 103 0.97 -13.26 -5.71
N GLY A 104 2.00 -12.88 -6.47
CA GLY A 104 3.36 -13.40 -6.29
C GLY A 104 4.02 -12.95 -4.97
N CYS A 105 5.04 -13.71 -4.55
CA CYS A 105 5.95 -13.34 -3.46
C CYS A 105 7.38 -13.43 -3.99
N LEU A 106 8.09 -12.29 -3.98
CA LEU A 106 9.43 -12.18 -4.57
C LEU A 106 10.48 -12.83 -3.67
N ASP A 107 11.38 -13.62 -4.25
CA ASP A 107 12.46 -14.28 -3.49
C ASP A 107 13.46 -13.26 -2.93
N SER A 108 13.74 -12.17 -3.66
CA SER A 108 14.78 -11.19 -3.33
C SER A 108 14.58 -10.44 -2.01
N ASN A 109 13.34 -10.34 -1.54
CA ASN A 109 12.97 -9.59 -0.34
C ASN A 109 11.88 -10.30 0.46
N ARG A 110 11.73 -11.63 0.33
CA ARG A 110 10.80 -12.38 1.18
C ARG A 110 11.31 -12.42 2.62
N VAL A 111 10.38 -12.54 3.55
CA VAL A 111 10.73 -12.90 4.93
C VAL A 111 11.00 -14.40 4.96
N GLU A 112 12.15 -14.79 5.50
CA GLU A 112 12.53 -16.19 5.69
C GLU A 112 12.42 -16.53 7.18
N LEU A 113 11.65 -17.57 7.51
CA LEU A 113 11.56 -18.01 8.90
C LEU A 113 12.80 -18.83 9.28
N SER A 114 13.40 -18.46 10.40
CA SER A 114 14.61 -19.06 10.97
C SER A 114 14.32 -20.20 11.94
N PHE A 115 13.06 -20.39 12.34
CA PHE A 115 12.63 -21.45 13.23
C PHE A 115 11.27 -22.02 12.85
N GLY A 116 10.99 -23.22 13.35
CA GLY A 116 9.80 -24.00 13.01
C GLY A 116 10.02 -24.96 11.84
N PRO A 117 9.01 -25.77 11.51
CA PRO A 117 9.14 -26.84 10.49
C PRO A 117 9.12 -26.30 9.05
N CYS A 118 8.80 -25.02 8.85
CA CYS A 118 8.72 -24.40 7.54
C CYS A 118 9.39 -23.03 7.53
N THR A 119 10.30 -22.83 6.58
CA THR A 119 11.04 -21.57 6.40
C THR A 119 10.27 -20.53 5.58
N TYR A 120 9.09 -20.88 5.06
CA TYR A 120 8.32 -20.07 4.12
C TYR A 120 7.06 -19.48 4.74
N ILE A 121 6.91 -18.18 4.53
CA ILE A 121 5.68 -17.42 4.73
C ILE A 121 5.52 -16.49 3.50
N HIS A 122 4.28 -16.27 3.04
CA HIS A 122 4.00 -15.32 1.96
C HIS A 122 4.03 -13.89 2.51
N ALA A 123 5.24 -13.34 2.61
CA ALA A 123 5.51 -12.02 3.14
C ALA A 123 6.77 -11.43 2.49
N ASN A 124 6.73 -10.14 2.17
CA ASN A 124 7.87 -9.39 1.63
C ASN A 124 8.16 -8.15 2.46
N TYR A 125 9.44 -7.83 2.65
CA TYR A 125 9.86 -6.55 3.21
C TYR A 125 9.59 -5.43 2.21
N VAL A 126 9.03 -4.33 2.70
CA VAL A 126 8.80 -3.09 1.96
C VAL A 126 9.60 -1.96 2.61
N SER A 127 10.42 -1.32 1.78
CA SER A 127 11.33 -0.25 2.20
C SER A 127 10.64 1.11 2.21
N THR A 128 11.23 1.99 3.01
CA THR A 128 11.08 3.45 2.90
C THR A 128 12.45 4.04 2.56
N PRO A 129 12.54 5.30 2.09
CA PRO A 129 13.82 5.92 1.79
C PRO A 129 14.82 5.89 2.95
N SER A 130 14.34 5.88 4.19
CA SER A 130 15.17 5.88 5.40
C SER A 130 15.30 4.52 6.09
N ASN A 131 14.53 3.50 5.69
CA ASN A 131 14.60 2.17 6.30
C ASN A 131 14.23 1.08 5.28
N PRO A 132 15.17 0.18 4.91
CA PRO A 132 14.96 -0.85 3.89
C PRO A 132 13.99 -1.97 4.30
N LYS A 133 13.73 -2.16 5.60
CA LYS A 133 12.81 -3.18 6.14
C LYS A 133 11.74 -2.54 7.03
N LYS A 134 11.20 -1.40 6.59
CA LYS A 134 10.28 -0.63 7.43
C LYS A 134 8.95 -1.34 7.66
N PHE A 135 8.43 -2.00 6.63
CA PHE A 135 7.16 -2.71 6.68
C PHE A 135 7.33 -4.14 6.19
N ILE A 136 6.41 -5.00 6.62
CA ILE A 136 6.22 -6.32 6.05
C ILE A 136 4.82 -6.33 5.46
N CYS A 137 4.73 -6.52 4.14
CA CYS A 137 3.46 -6.79 3.49
C CYS A 137 3.30 -8.30 3.38
N THR A 138 2.23 -8.84 3.96
CA THR A 138 1.93 -10.27 3.98
C THR A 138 0.48 -10.52 3.66
N GLN A 139 0.16 -11.71 3.13
CA GLN A 139 -1.23 -12.14 3.00
C GLN A 139 -1.89 -12.29 4.38
N ALA A 140 -3.22 -12.16 4.44
CA ALA A 140 -3.96 -12.59 5.62
C ALA A 140 -3.72 -14.10 5.85
N PRO A 141 -3.33 -14.54 7.06
CA PRO A 141 -2.95 -15.92 7.31
C PRO A 141 -4.08 -16.88 6.95
N LEU A 142 -3.70 -18.01 6.37
CA LEU A 142 -4.60 -19.14 6.14
C LEU A 142 -4.66 -20.00 7.40
N LYS A 143 -5.69 -20.85 7.52
CA LYS A 143 -5.79 -21.81 8.63
C LYS A 143 -4.50 -22.64 8.80
N GLY A 144 -3.86 -23.03 7.70
CA GLY A 144 -2.62 -23.80 7.68
C GLY A 144 -1.33 -22.99 7.76
N THR A 145 -1.39 -21.67 7.89
CA THR A 145 -0.20 -20.79 7.96
C THR A 145 -0.22 -19.85 9.16
N CYS A 146 -1.14 -20.03 10.11
CA CYS A 146 -1.20 -19.21 11.33
C CYS A 146 0.06 -19.34 12.18
N SER A 147 0.63 -20.55 12.27
CA SER A 147 1.87 -20.77 13.03
C SER A 147 3.03 -19.99 12.42
N GLU A 148 3.24 -20.08 11.10
CA GLU A 148 4.29 -19.36 10.39
C GLU A 148 4.10 -17.83 10.47
N PHE A 149 2.85 -17.35 10.45
CA PHE A 149 2.56 -15.94 10.67
C PHE A 149 3.01 -15.47 12.06
N TRP A 150 2.73 -16.22 13.13
CA TRP A 150 3.18 -15.85 14.47
C TRP A 150 4.69 -16.04 14.66
N CYS A 151 5.30 -17.04 14.02
CA CYS A 151 6.76 -17.16 13.95
C CYS A 151 7.38 -15.90 13.34
N MET A 152 6.81 -15.38 12.24
CA MET A 152 7.24 -14.14 11.61
C MET A 152 7.13 -12.95 12.55
N VAL A 153 5.99 -12.78 13.22
CA VAL A 153 5.76 -11.66 14.15
C VAL A 153 6.80 -11.66 15.28
N VAL A 154 7.05 -12.83 15.88
CA VAL A 154 8.05 -12.96 16.95
C VAL A 154 9.47 -12.73 16.43
N GLN A 155 9.82 -13.35 15.30
CA GLN A 155 11.15 -13.22 14.68
C GLN A 155 11.49 -11.77 14.36
N GLU A 156 10.56 -11.06 13.72
CA GLU A 156 10.75 -9.70 13.25
C GLU A 156 10.45 -8.67 14.34
N GLN A 157 10.12 -9.13 15.55
CA GLN A 157 9.78 -8.30 16.70
C GLN A 157 8.70 -7.26 16.35
N ALA A 158 7.69 -7.67 15.59
CA ALA A 158 6.66 -6.78 15.10
C ALA A 158 5.73 -6.36 16.25
N GLU A 159 5.76 -5.08 16.60
CA GLU A 159 4.95 -4.50 17.69
C GLU A 159 3.51 -4.17 17.24
N ILE A 160 3.31 -3.90 15.95
CA ILE A 160 2.04 -3.44 15.40
C ILE A 160 1.65 -4.29 14.19
N ILE A 161 0.41 -4.78 14.19
CA ILE A 161 -0.21 -5.48 13.05
C ILE A 161 -1.37 -4.61 12.55
N LEU A 162 -1.29 -4.18 11.29
CA LEU A 162 -2.36 -3.43 10.63
C LEU A 162 -3.14 -4.35 9.68
N MET A 163 -4.37 -4.70 10.05
CA MET A 163 -5.26 -5.49 9.20
C MET A 163 -6.18 -4.55 8.41
N LEU A 164 -6.01 -4.53 7.09
CA LEU A 164 -6.73 -3.63 6.17
C LEU A 164 -7.95 -4.27 5.48
N CYS A 165 -8.38 -5.44 5.94
CA CYS A 165 -9.52 -6.16 5.38
C CYS A 165 -10.43 -6.68 6.49
N ASN A 166 -11.66 -7.02 6.14
CA ASN A 166 -12.53 -7.78 7.02
C ASN A 166 -12.17 -9.27 6.97
N PHE A 167 -12.70 -10.06 7.90
CA PHE A 167 -12.56 -11.52 7.86
C PHE A 167 -13.30 -12.15 6.66
N VAL A 168 -14.41 -11.52 6.26
CA VAL A 168 -15.25 -11.93 5.14
C VAL A 168 -15.60 -10.67 4.35
N GLU A 169 -15.26 -10.65 3.07
CA GLU A 169 -15.66 -9.59 2.15
C GLU A 169 -17.00 -9.97 1.49
N GLN A 170 -17.92 -9.01 1.37
CA GLN A 170 -19.17 -9.25 0.65
C GLN A 170 -18.89 -9.29 -0.85
N VAL A 171 -19.14 -10.43 -1.49
CA VAL A 171 -19.11 -10.52 -2.95
C VAL A 171 -20.36 -9.81 -3.47
N HIS A 172 -20.22 -8.55 -3.92
CA HIS A 172 -21.26 -7.93 -4.73
C HIS A 172 -21.25 -8.61 -6.11
N ILE A 173 -22.22 -9.49 -6.33
CA ILE A 173 -22.53 -10.00 -7.67
C ILE A 173 -23.32 -8.90 -8.37
N THR A 174 -22.62 -8.10 -9.19
CA THR A 174 -23.23 -7.21 -10.19
C THR A 174 -23.49 -7.96 -11.47
#